data_AF-A0A8T6YDB4-F1
#
_entry.id   AF-A0A8T6YDB4-F1
#
_cell.length_a   1.000
_cell.length_b   1.000
_cell.length_c   1.000
_cell.angle_alpha   90.00
_cell.angle_beta   90.00
_cell.angle_gamma   90.00
#
_symmetry.space_group_name_H-M   'P 1'
#
loop_
_entity.id
_entity.type
_entity.pdbx_description
1 polymer ?
#
loop_
_entity_poly.entity_id
_entity_poly.type
_entity_poly.pdbx_seq_one_letter_code
_entity_poly.pdbx_strand_id
1 'polypeptide(L)'
;MYVNADLHIHSKYSMATSPKMDIPTLAFESAKKGIQLVATGDCLHPTWLAEIKKFKEENGVFKVDDISFVLTTEVEDMTSVHHLIIVPGISKAEELYESMKSRSSNIDSDGRPNIRMNGEEIAEVARSAGALIGPAHAFTPWTAMYGYHDSLKSCYGDMAEQIYFIELGLSADTSYADRIAELSCLTFLSNSDAHSPYVNKLAREFNRFEMEDISFDELKMAIIREKGRKPVLNVGMYPEEGKYNESACIRCYTHYTLSESMAKGWKCSCGGVIKKGVRDRVSELASYDNPKHPPHRPPYLHLIPLSEIIALAMGKGVNTKGVQGIWDKLVGQFGSEVAVLIDANISGCAIDKRVINAIIAFRQGKVKVLPGGGGQYGHIELSDMNFEDNEKNEPQKSLFDF
;
A
#
# COMPACT_ATOMS: atom_id res chain seq x y z
N MET A 1 -13.93 -13.65 11.19
CA MET A 1 -14.38 -12.77 10.09
C MET A 1 -13.19 -12.25 9.30
N TYR A 2 -13.40 -11.85 8.04
CA TYR A 2 -12.36 -11.20 7.23
C TYR A 2 -12.51 -9.68 7.28
N VAL A 3 -11.41 -8.98 7.50
CA VAL A 3 -11.36 -7.51 7.63
C VAL A 3 -10.34 -6.96 6.65
N ASN A 4 -10.77 -6.13 5.72
CA ASN A 4 -9.87 -5.35 4.88
C ASN A 4 -9.40 -4.12 5.65
N ALA A 5 -8.09 -3.90 5.70
CA ALA A 5 -7.46 -2.87 6.50
C ALA A 5 -6.36 -2.12 5.76
N ASP A 6 -6.44 -0.79 5.78
CA ASP A 6 -5.38 0.12 5.32
C ASP A 6 -4.85 0.90 6.53
N LEU A 7 -3.64 0.55 6.97
CA LEU A 7 -3.09 0.95 8.27
C LEU A 7 -2.10 2.12 8.16
N HIS A 8 -1.95 2.73 6.99
CA HIS A 8 -1.06 3.86 6.79
C HIS A 8 -1.67 4.88 5.82
N ILE A 9 -2.12 5.99 6.39
CA ILE A 9 -2.62 7.16 5.68
C ILE A 9 -2.13 8.43 6.39
N HIS A 10 -2.33 9.58 5.76
CA HIS A 10 -2.06 10.89 6.34
C HIS A 10 -3.32 11.74 6.51
N SER A 11 -3.36 12.53 7.58
CA SER A 11 -4.44 13.49 7.82
C SER A 11 -4.23 14.77 7.02
N LYS A 12 -5.24 15.64 7.02
CA LYS A 12 -5.14 17.01 6.46
C LYS A 12 -4.05 17.90 7.07
N TYR A 13 -3.37 17.47 8.14
CA TYR A 13 -2.28 18.19 8.80
C TYR A 13 -0.88 17.78 8.30
N SER A 14 -0.78 16.70 7.53
CA SER A 14 0.47 16.33 6.86
C SER A 14 0.72 17.20 5.63
N MET A 15 1.99 17.44 5.33
CA MET A 15 2.41 18.16 4.13
C MET A 15 1.89 17.46 2.86
N ALA A 16 1.56 18.27 1.83
CA ALA A 16 1.09 17.78 0.52
C ALA A 16 -0.14 16.83 0.56
N THR A 17 -0.92 16.91 1.64
CA THR A 17 -2.11 16.08 1.85
C THR A 17 -3.39 16.86 1.59
N SER A 18 -4.42 16.20 1.07
CA SER A 18 -5.71 16.84 0.77
C SER A 18 -6.38 17.37 2.04
N PRO A 19 -6.97 18.59 2.03
CA PRO A 19 -7.75 19.10 3.15
C PRO A 19 -9.01 18.26 3.46
N LYS A 20 -9.37 17.35 2.54
CA LYS A 20 -10.46 16.37 2.66
C LYS A 20 -10.05 15.08 3.38
N MET A 21 -8.81 14.95 3.84
CA MET A 21 -8.38 13.85 4.72
C MET A 21 -8.90 14.08 6.15
N ASP A 22 -10.22 14.12 6.28
CA ASP A 22 -10.96 14.18 7.54
C ASP A 22 -11.71 12.86 7.79
N ILE A 23 -11.94 12.50 9.06
CA ILE A 23 -12.53 11.20 9.44
C ILE A 23 -13.87 10.92 8.73
N PRO A 24 -14.84 11.86 8.65
CA PRO A 24 -16.09 11.63 7.93
C PRO A 24 -15.89 11.31 6.44
N THR A 25 -15.03 12.06 5.74
CA THR A 25 -14.75 11.82 4.32
C THR A 25 -14.05 10.47 4.12
N LEU A 26 -13.09 10.14 4.99
CA LEU A 26 -12.41 8.86 4.98
C LEU A 26 -13.39 7.69 5.20
N ALA A 27 -14.33 7.81 6.13
CA ALA A 27 -15.34 6.78 6.36
C ALA A 27 -16.20 6.56 5.11
N PHE A 28 -16.69 7.65 4.50
CA PHE A 28 -17.49 7.57 3.28
C PHE A 28 -16.76 6.90 2.11
N GLU A 29 -15.51 7.31 1.84
CA GLU A 29 -14.73 6.72 0.75
C GLU A 29 -14.24 5.29 1.06
N SER A 30 -14.00 4.97 2.34
CA SER A 30 -13.65 3.60 2.77
C SER A 30 -14.80 2.62 2.57
N ALA A 31 -16.04 3.05 2.82
CA ALA A 31 -17.23 2.24 2.54
C ALA A 31 -17.35 1.93 1.03
N LYS A 32 -17.17 2.94 0.17
CA LYS A 32 -17.13 2.77 -1.29
C LYS A 32 -16.00 1.85 -1.74
N LYS A 33 -14.83 1.96 -1.10
CA LYS A 33 -13.67 1.12 -1.39
C LYS A 33 -13.90 -0.32 -0.93
N GLY A 34 -14.54 -0.54 0.21
CA GLY A 34 -14.73 -1.84 0.85
C GLY A 34 -13.70 -2.14 1.95
N ILE A 35 -13.21 -1.11 2.64
CA ILE A 35 -12.25 -1.20 3.75
C ILE A 35 -12.98 -1.02 5.07
N GLN A 36 -12.84 -1.98 5.99
CA GLN A 36 -13.55 -1.97 7.27
C GLN A 36 -12.73 -1.32 8.39
N LEU A 37 -11.40 -1.41 8.32
CA LEU A 37 -10.49 -0.85 9.30
C LEU A 37 -9.49 0.11 8.64
N VAL A 38 -9.45 1.36 9.09
CA VAL A 38 -8.61 2.39 8.47
C VAL A 38 -7.73 3.01 9.54
N ALA A 39 -6.49 3.36 9.18
CA ALA A 39 -5.66 4.21 10.00
C ALA A 39 -6.32 5.57 10.23
N THR A 40 -6.12 6.17 11.41
CA THR A 40 -6.38 7.60 11.55
C THR A 40 -5.32 8.44 10.85
N GLY A 41 -4.09 7.93 10.76
CA GLY A 41 -2.91 8.72 10.44
C GLY A 41 -2.60 9.75 11.52
N ASP A 42 -1.36 10.22 11.56
CA ASP A 42 -0.92 11.44 12.25
C ASP A 42 -1.39 11.61 13.71
N CYS A 43 -1.60 10.51 14.45
CA CYS A 43 -2.28 10.58 15.75
C CYS A 43 -1.49 11.31 16.85
N LEU A 44 -0.23 11.68 16.59
CA LEU A 44 0.58 12.53 17.47
C LEU A 44 0.29 14.03 17.29
N HIS A 45 -0.32 14.43 16.18
CA HIS A 45 -0.63 15.84 15.94
C HIS A 45 -1.79 16.28 16.87
N PRO A 46 -1.58 17.24 17.79
CA PRO A 46 -2.50 17.51 18.89
C PRO A 46 -3.88 17.99 18.41
N THR A 47 -3.93 18.83 17.36
CA THR A 47 -5.19 19.29 16.78
C THR A 47 -5.94 18.15 16.08
N TRP A 48 -5.22 17.19 15.50
CA TRP A 48 -5.85 16.05 14.83
C TRP A 48 -6.40 15.06 15.85
N LEU A 49 -5.62 14.75 16.88
CA LEU A 49 -6.06 13.92 18.00
C LEU A 49 -7.29 14.52 18.70
N ALA A 50 -7.37 15.85 18.84
CA ALA A 50 -8.56 16.53 19.35
C ALA A 50 -9.80 16.38 18.44
N GLU A 51 -9.63 16.26 17.12
CA GLU A 51 -10.72 15.93 16.20
C GLU A 51 -11.14 14.47 16.32
N ILE A 52 -10.19 13.53 16.42
CA ILE A 52 -10.46 12.09 16.60
C ILE A 52 -11.23 11.83 17.91
N LYS A 53 -10.86 12.52 19.00
CA LYS A 53 -11.52 12.43 20.31
C LYS A 53 -13.01 12.78 20.32
N LYS A 54 -13.54 13.37 19.23
CA LYS A 54 -14.98 13.63 19.08
C LYS A 54 -15.77 12.35 18.80
N PHE A 55 -15.10 11.29 18.36
CA PHE A 55 -15.69 9.97 18.12
C PHE A 55 -15.48 9.07 19.34
N LYS A 56 -16.41 8.14 19.56
CA LYS A 56 -16.35 7.22 20.69
C LYS A 56 -15.28 6.16 20.46
N GLU A 57 -14.33 6.05 21.39
CA GLU A 57 -13.36 4.96 21.46
C GLU A 57 -14.00 3.73 22.12
N GLU A 58 -13.87 2.57 21.50
CA GLU A 58 -14.22 1.25 22.05
C GLU A 58 -13.11 0.25 21.68
N ASN A 59 -12.51 -0.40 22.67
CA ASN A 59 -11.45 -1.41 22.47
C ASN A 59 -10.29 -0.95 21.56
N GLY A 60 -9.86 0.31 21.71
CA GLY A 60 -8.74 0.89 20.96
C GLY A 60 -9.06 1.28 19.51
N VAL A 61 -10.34 1.27 19.12
CA VAL A 61 -10.80 1.73 17.80
C VAL A 61 -11.96 2.72 17.92
N PHE A 62 -12.17 3.51 16.86
CA PHE A 62 -13.24 4.50 16.75
C PHE A 62 -14.17 4.08 15.64
N LYS A 63 -15.48 4.22 15.81
CA LYS A 63 -16.45 3.87 14.78
C LYS A 63 -17.16 5.10 14.22
N VAL A 64 -17.15 5.23 12.90
CA VAL A 64 -17.91 6.25 12.14
C VAL A 64 -18.68 5.53 11.05
N ASP A 65 -20.01 5.58 11.14
CA ASP A 65 -20.92 4.72 10.37
C ASP A 65 -20.51 3.25 10.52
N ASP A 66 -20.22 2.54 9.42
CA ASP A 66 -19.79 1.14 9.43
C ASP A 66 -18.26 0.96 9.35
N ILE A 67 -17.49 2.05 9.49
CA ILE A 67 -16.04 2.05 9.36
C ILE A 67 -15.39 2.22 10.72
N SER A 68 -14.44 1.33 11.01
CA SER A 68 -13.60 1.41 12.20
C SER A 68 -12.28 2.09 11.88
N PHE A 69 -11.76 2.85 12.83
CA PHE A 69 -10.48 3.52 12.75
C PHE A 69 -9.57 3.07 13.89
N VAL A 70 -8.32 2.74 13.59
CA VAL A 70 -7.27 2.48 14.58
C VAL A 70 -6.26 3.62 14.58
N LEU A 71 -5.79 4.02 15.76
CA LEU A 71 -4.80 5.08 15.87
C LEU A 71 -3.48 4.61 15.26
N THR A 72 -2.99 5.38 14.30
CA THR A 72 -1.65 5.19 13.74
C THR A 72 -0.96 6.53 13.55
N THR A 73 0.36 6.49 13.50
CA THR A 73 1.20 7.62 13.10
C THR A 73 2.39 7.11 12.31
N GLU A 74 2.85 7.92 11.37
CA GLU A 74 4.18 7.79 10.78
C GLU A 74 5.09 8.84 11.43
N VAL A 75 6.34 8.49 11.74
CA VAL A 75 7.36 9.42 12.22
C VAL A 75 8.63 9.29 11.39
N GLU A 76 9.33 10.40 11.17
CA GLU A 76 10.64 10.42 10.51
C GLU A 76 11.74 10.50 11.58
N ASP A 77 12.72 9.60 11.53
CA ASP A 77 13.84 9.54 12.47
C ASP A 77 15.02 10.45 12.06
N MET A 78 16.09 10.47 12.85
CA MET A 78 17.27 11.30 12.58
C MET A 78 18.07 10.90 11.32
N THR A 79 17.79 9.74 10.73
CA THR A 79 18.37 9.24 9.48
C THR A 79 17.42 9.38 8.28
N SER A 80 16.29 10.05 8.49
CA SER A 80 15.17 10.19 7.56
C SER A 80 14.41 8.90 7.27
N VAL A 81 14.60 7.84 8.05
CA VAL A 81 13.79 6.62 7.92
C VAL A 81 12.41 6.87 8.51
N HIS A 82 11.37 6.46 7.79
CA HIS A 82 10.02 6.51 8.31
C HIS A 82 9.63 5.22 9.04
N HIS A 83 8.89 5.39 10.15
CA HIS A 83 8.40 4.29 10.97
C HIS A 83 6.89 4.40 11.17
N LEU A 84 6.17 3.32 10.87
CA LEU A 84 4.75 3.20 11.16
C LEU A 84 4.56 2.70 12.59
N ILE A 85 3.73 3.40 13.36
CA ILE A 85 3.37 3.03 14.73
C ILE A 85 1.84 2.84 14.81
N ILE A 86 1.40 1.70 15.31
CA ILE A 86 -0.01 1.35 15.54
C ILE A 86 -0.27 1.40 17.04
N VAL A 87 -1.18 2.27 17.47
CA VAL A 87 -1.31 2.73 18.87
C VAL A 87 -2.57 2.14 19.54
N PRO A 88 -2.49 1.63 20.78
CA PRO A 88 -3.61 0.95 21.44
C PRO A 88 -4.87 1.76 21.75
N GLY A 89 -4.78 3.10 21.79
CA GLY A 89 -5.87 3.96 22.24
C GLY A 89 -5.40 5.39 22.52
N ILE A 90 -6.32 6.31 22.83
CA ILE A 90 -6.01 7.74 23.01
C ILE A 90 -4.94 7.96 24.08
N SER A 91 -5.06 7.30 25.24
CA SER A 91 -4.14 7.49 26.35
C SER A 91 -2.69 7.13 25.96
N LYS A 92 -2.52 6.15 25.08
CA LYS A 92 -1.21 5.73 24.57
C LYS A 92 -0.68 6.66 23.48
N ALA A 93 -1.55 7.26 22.67
CA ALA A 93 -1.15 8.32 21.76
C ALA A 93 -0.65 9.57 22.51
N GLU A 94 -1.30 9.93 23.62
CA GLU A 94 -0.85 11.03 24.49
C GLU A 94 0.48 10.71 25.19
N GLU A 95 0.65 9.47 25.68
CA GLU A 95 1.93 9.01 26.26
C GLU A 95 3.07 9.08 25.23
N LEU A 96 2.83 8.65 23.99
CA LEU A 96 3.81 8.74 22.90
C LEU A 96 4.16 10.20 22.58
N TYR A 97 3.14 11.06 22.46
CA TYR A 97 3.32 12.49 22.21
C TYR A 97 4.18 13.15 23.30
N GLU A 98 3.86 12.93 24.58
CA GLU A 98 4.63 13.48 25.69
C GLU A 98 6.08 12.99 25.70
N SER A 99 6.31 11.73 25.32
CA SER A 99 7.64 11.13 25.25
C SER A 99 8.48 11.72 24.10
N MET A 100 7.85 12.07 22.98
CA MET A 100 8.53 12.50 21.76
C MET A 100 8.59 14.03 21.57
N LYS A 101 7.68 14.81 22.16
CA LYS A 101 7.54 16.25 21.87
C LYS A 101 8.79 17.07 22.13
N SER A 102 9.57 16.72 23.16
CA SER A 102 10.82 17.43 23.48
C SER A 102 11.93 17.17 22.46
N ARG A 103 11.77 16.14 21.62
CA ARG A 103 12.69 15.71 20.57
C ARG A 103 12.21 16.09 19.17
N SER A 104 11.09 16.80 19.03
CA SER A 104 10.54 17.22 17.74
C SER A 104 10.34 18.72 17.70
N SER A 105 10.66 19.34 16.56
CA SER A 105 10.37 20.76 16.33
C SER A 105 9.05 21.00 15.60
N ASN A 106 8.41 19.95 15.08
CA ASN A 106 7.23 20.06 14.20
C ASN A 106 6.05 19.16 14.60
N ILE A 107 6.10 18.46 15.74
CA ILE A 107 5.02 17.59 16.22
C ILE A 107 3.66 18.29 16.38
N ASP A 108 3.69 19.60 16.64
CA ASP A 108 2.47 20.41 16.78
C ASP A 108 1.98 21.03 15.46
N SER A 109 2.76 20.90 14.38
CA SER A 109 2.53 21.63 13.13
C SER A 109 2.50 20.76 11.87
N ASP A 110 3.00 19.54 11.93
CA ASP A 110 3.02 18.59 10.81
C ASP A 110 2.48 17.23 11.27
N GLY A 111 1.67 16.60 10.42
CA GLY A 111 1.11 15.27 10.69
C GLY A 111 2.16 14.16 10.74
N ARG A 112 3.28 14.29 10.01
CA ARG A 112 4.46 13.44 10.18
C ARG A 112 5.57 14.23 10.89
N PRO A 113 5.74 14.05 12.21
CA PRO A 113 6.79 14.73 12.93
C PRO A 113 8.16 14.13 12.61
N ASN A 114 9.16 15.01 12.55
CA ASN A 114 10.57 14.63 12.60
C ASN A 114 10.97 14.50 14.07
N ILE A 115 11.48 13.33 14.45
CA ILE A 115 11.89 13.03 15.82
C ILE A 115 13.40 12.90 15.86
N ARG A 116 14.07 13.66 16.72
CA ARG A 116 15.53 13.59 16.96
C ARG A 116 15.90 12.37 17.80
N MET A 117 15.53 11.20 17.31
CA MET A 117 15.78 9.87 17.84
C MET A 117 16.14 8.95 16.67
N ASN A 118 16.88 7.87 16.93
CA ASN A 118 17.10 6.81 15.94
C ASN A 118 15.97 5.76 15.99
N GLY A 119 15.94 4.84 15.01
CA GLY A 119 14.94 3.77 14.96
C GLY A 119 14.83 2.91 16.22
N GLU A 120 15.96 2.59 16.89
CA GLU A 120 15.97 1.84 18.15
C GLU A 120 15.26 2.59 19.29
N GLU A 121 15.63 3.85 19.52
CA GLU A 121 15.01 4.71 20.54
C GLU A 121 13.50 4.90 20.29
N ILE A 122 13.10 5.08 19.02
CA ILE A 122 11.67 5.21 18.65
C ILE A 122 10.94 3.89 18.95
N ALA A 123 11.57 2.75 18.64
CA ALA A 123 11.00 1.45 18.95
C ALA A 123 10.85 1.21 20.46
N GLU A 124 11.83 1.58 21.28
CA GLU A 124 11.72 1.47 22.74
C GLU A 124 10.52 2.26 23.30
N VAL A 125 10.36 3.50 22.85
CA VAL A 125 9.24 4.36 23.29
C VAL A 125 7.89 3.80 22.82
N ALA A 126 7.79 3.39 21.55
CA ALA A 126 6.57 2.79 21.01
C ALA A 126 6.17 1.51 21.78
N ARG A 127 7.15 0.62 22.02
CA ARG A 127 6.92 -0.64 22.73
C ARG A 127 6.54 -0.43 24.20
N SER A 128 7.12 0.57 24.86
CA SER A 128 6.77 0.94 26.24
C SER A 128 5.31 1.41 26.35
N ALA A 129 4.80 2.10 25.32
CA ALA A 129 3.38 2.47 25.22
C ALA A 129 2.45 1.30 24.83
N GLY A 130 2.99 0.10 24.62
CA GLY A 130 2.23 -1.08 24.16
C GLY A 130 1.90 -1.08 22.67
N ALA A 131 2.44 -0.12 21.91
CA ALA A 131 2.24 0.02 20.48
C ALA A 131 2.99 -1.06 19.68
N LEU A 132 2.58 -1.23 18.43
CA LEU A 132 3.37 -1.94 17.43
C LEU A 132 4.14 -0.93 16.60
N ILE A 133 5.35 -1.29 16.19
CA ILE A 133 6.21 -0.47 15.35
C ILE A 133 6.86 -1.35 14.28
N GLY A 134 7.04 -0.78 13.09
CA GLY A 134 7.82 -1.35 12.01
C GLY A 134 8.22 -0.27 11.01
N PRO A 135 9.15 -0.57 10.09
CA PRO A 135 9.56 0.38 9.07
C PRO A 135 8.41 0.59 8.08
N ALA A 136 8.12 1.87 7.78
CA ALA A 136 7.16 2.24 6.74
C ALA A 136 7.82 2.10 5.35
N HIS A 137 7.02 1.70 4.35
CA HIS A 137 7.41 1.55 2.92
C HIS A 137 8.88 1.20 2.68
N ALA A 138 9.35 0.11 3.32
CA ALA A 138 10.75 -0.14 3.66
C ALA A 138 11.73 -0.24 2.47
N PHE A 139 11.22 -0.39 1.25
CA PHE A 139 11.99 -0.56 0.02
C PHE A 139 12.03 0.69 -0.87
N THR A 140 11.33 1.76 -0.50
CA THR A 140 11.36 3.01 -1.27
C THR A 140 12.79 3.56 -1.36
N PRO A 141 13.25 4.14 -2.48
CA PRO A 141 14.64 4.57 -2.63
C PRO A 141 15.07 5.76 -1.76
N TRP A 142 14.12 6.37 -1.04
CA TRP A 142 14.29 7.49 -0.11
C TRP A 142 13.39 7.24 1.09
N THR A 143 13.76 7.87 2.20
CA THR A 143 13.04 7.86 3.49
C THR A 143 12.62 6.48 4.04
N ALA A 144 13.26 5.41 3.58
CA ALA A 144 12.90 4.04 3.93
C ALA A 144 14.09 3.27 4.49
N MET A 145 13.81 2.27 5.32
CA MET A 145 14.84 1.53 6.05
C MET A 145 15.92 0.98 5.13
N TYR A 146 15.58 0.20 4.09
CA TYR A 146 16.59 -0.39 3.21
C TYR A 146 17.24 0.62 2.26
N GLY A 147 16.75 1.86 2.22
CA GLY A 147 17.42 2.98 1.56
C GLY A 147 18.66 3.47 2.32
N TYR A 148 18.68 3.34 3.65
CA TYR A 148 19.74 3.85 4.53
C TYR A 148 20.45 2.77 5.35
N HIS A 149 19.83 1.61 5.53
CA HIS A 149 20.29 0.50 6.35
C HIS A 149 20.36 -0.79 5.52
N ASP A 150 21.24 -1.71 5.92
CA ASP A 150 21.39 -3.03 5.28
C ASP A 150 20.66 -4.14 6.04
N SER A 151 20.12 -3.86 7.23
CA SER A 151 19.39 -4.85 8.06
C SER A 151 18.48 -4.20 9.10
N LEU A 152 17.50 -4.95 9.62
CA LEU A 152 16.69 -4.56 10.78
C LEU A 152 17.58 -4.23 11.99
N LYS A 153 18.61 -5.06 12.24
CA LYS A 153 19.55 -4.86 13.35
C LYS A 153 20.29 -3.53 13.25
N SER A 154 20.65 -3.10 12.04
CA SER A 154 21.33 -1.82 11.85
C SER A 154 20.42 -0.58 12.02
N CYS A 155 19.09 -0.73 11.93
CA CYS A 155 18.12 0.35 12.11
C CYS A 155 17.57 0.39 13.54
N TYR A 156 17.22 -0.78 14.09
CA TYR A 156 16.52 -0.93 15.36
C TYR A 156 17.38 -1.48 16.51
N GLY A 157 18.66 -1.76 16.30
CA GLY A 157 19.56 -2.23 17.36
C GLY A 157 19.02 -3.45 18.11
N ASP A 158 19.04 -3.43 19.43
CA ASP A 158 18.53 -4.51 20.28
C ASP A 158 17.01 -4.67 20.20
N MET A 159 16.29 -3.66 19.70
CA MET A 159 14.84 -3.72 19.45
C MET A 159 14.46 -4.45 18.16
N ALA A 160 15.41 -4.90 17.33
CA ALA A 160 15.11 -5.59 16.08
C ALA A 160 14.23 -6.85 16.26
N GLU A 161 14.40 -7.59 17.36
CA GLU A 161 13.58 -8.77 17.70
C GLU A 161 12.16 -8.42 18.17
N GLN A 162 11.89 -7.14 18.44
CA GLN A 162 10.57 -6.62 18.83
C GLN A 162 9.82 -5.97 17.66
N ILE A 163 10.38 -5.99 16.46
CA ILE A 163 9.68 -5.61 15.24
C ILE A 163 8.88 -6.82 14.77
N TYR A 164 7.56 -6.65 14.62
CA TYR A 164 6.66 -7.76 14.23
C TYR A 164 6.16 -7.65 12.80
N PHE A 165 6.28 -6.47 12.21
CA PHE A 165 5.85 -6.22 10.84
C PHE A 165 6.82 -5.32 10.09
N ILE A 166 6.72 -5.38 8.77
CA ILE A 166 7.37 -4.47 7.82
C ILE A 166 6.33 -4.06 6.80
N GLU A 167 6.25 -2.76 6.51
CA GLU A 167 5.42 -2.29 5.40
C GLU A 167 6.23 -2.34 4.10
N LEU A 168 5.71 -3.05 3.10
CA LEU A 168 6.36 -3.23 1.81
C LEU A 168 6.44 -1.89 1.06
N GLY A 169 5.32 -1.18 1.01
CA GLY A 169 5.13 0.04 0.24
C GLY A 169 5.07 -0.21 -1.26
N LEU A 170 4.74 0.85 -2.01
CA LEU A 170 4.41 0.80 -3.45
C LEU A 170 5.51 0.27 -4.38
N SER A 171 6.74 0.13 -3.88
CA SER A 171 7.91 -0.23 -4.69
C SER A 171 8.34 -1.69 -4.52
N ALA A 172 7.66 -2.45 -3.66
CA ALA A 172 8.00 -3.85 -3.41
C ALA A 172 6.74 -4.67 -3.13
N ASP A 173 6.82 -5.95 -3.46
CA ASP A 173 5.83 -6.93 -3.08
C ASP A 173 6.48 -8.05 -2.23
N THR A 174 5.70 -9.08 -1.96
CA THR A 174 6.17 -10.25 -1.21
C THR A 174 7.29 -11.00 -1.93
N SER A 175 7.31 -11.00 -3.26
CA SER A 175 8.35 -11.67 -4.05
C SER A 175 9.72 -11.00 -3.92
N TYR A 176 9.75 -9.70 -3.67
CA TYR A 176 10.98 -8.97 -3.37
C TYR A 176 11.42 -9.23 -1.93
N ALA A 177 10.53 -9.00 -0.97
CA ALA A 177 10.87 -9.05 0.45
C ALA A 177 11.25 -10.46 0.93
N ASP A 178 10.61 -11.54 0.46
CA ASP A 178 10.94 -12.92 0.86
C ASP A 178 12.24 -13.47 0.24
N ARG A 179 13.00 -12.64 -0.48
CA ARG A 179 14.40 -12.94 -0.83
C ARG A 179 15.37 -12.62 0.31
N ILE A 180 14.94 -11.85 1.31
CA ILE A 180 15.76 -11.40 2.44
C ILE A 180 15.42 -12.26 3.67
N ALA A 181 16.37 -13.05 4.17
CA ALA A 181 16.10 -14.06 5.19
C ALA A 181 15.63 -13.49 6.54
N GLU A 182 16.13 -12.33 6.96
CA GLU A 182 15.73 -11.68 8.22
C GLU A 182 14.24 -11.31 8.27
N LEU A 183 13.59 -11.14 7.12
CA LEU A 183 12.18 -10.75 7.02
C LEU A 183 11.21 -11.94 7.14
N SER A 184 11.72 -13.17 7.15
CA SER A 184 10.91 -14.39 7.11
C SER A 184 10.00 -14.58 8.34
N CYS A 185 10.34 -13.99 9.49
CA CYS A 185 9.51 -14.03 10.69
C CYS A 185 8.49 -12.89 10.78
N LEU A 186 8.63 -11.84 9.96
CA LEU A 186 7.78 -10.65 10.03
C LEU A 186 6.48 -10.81 9.25
N THR A 187 5.42 -10.19 9.74
CA THR A 187 4.19 -9.98 8.95
C THR A 187 4.44 -8.86 7.95
N PHE A 188 4.04 -9.07 6.70
CA PHE A 188 4.10 -8.03 5.67
C PHE A 188 2.81 -7.24 5.68
N LEU A 189 2.94 -5.91 5.74
CA LEU A 189 1.84 -4.98 5.54
C LEU A 189 1.97 -4.32 4.17
N SER A 190 0.83 -4.12 3.53
CA SER A 190 0.67 -3.38 2.28
C SER A 190 -0.39 -2.32 2.52
N ASN A 191 0.03 -1.06 2.61
CA ASN A 191 -0.83 0.07 2.97
C ASN A 191 -0.64 1.20 1.95
N SER A 192 -1.64 2.07 1.84
CA SER A 192 -1.70 2.98 0.71
C SER A 192 -0.77 4.18 0.78
N ASP A 193 -0.35 4.58 1.98
CA ASP A 193 0.28 5.88 2.23
C ASP A 193 -0.58 7.00 1.59
N ALA A 194 -1.88 6.97 1.87
CA ALA A 194 -2.84 7.84 1.21
C ALA A 194 -2.68 9.30 1.68
N HIS A 195 -2.51 10.18 0.70
CA HIS A 195 -2.53 11.64 0.85
C HIS A 195 -3.83 12.26 0.30
N SER A 196 -4.77 11.42 -0.14
CA SER A 196 -6.06 11.82 -0.70
C SER A 196 -7.12 10.77 -0.37
N PRO A 197 -8.34 11.17 0.03
CA PRO A 197 -9.31 10.22 0.58
C PRO A 197 -10.01 9.42 -0.51
N TYR A 198 -9.88 9.83 -1.78
CA TYR A 198 -10.61 9.21 -2.87
C TYR A 198 -10.12 7.78 -3.13
N VAL A 199 -11.07 6.90 -3.46
CA VAL A 199 -10.92 5.45 -3.71
C VAL A 199 -9.72 5.05 -4.60
N ASN A 200 -9.28 5.92 -5.52
CA ASN A 200 -8.11 5.66 -6.38
C ASN A 200 -6.76 5.90 -5.70
N LYS A 201 -6.75 6.44 -4.49
CA LYS A 201 -5.55 6.66 -3.66
C LYS A 201 -5.68 5.94 -2.32
N LEU A 202 -6.81 6.10 -1.65
CA LEU A 202 -7.13 5.38 -0.42
C LEU A 202 -7.16 3.87 -0.67
N ALA A 203 -6.45 3.12 0.17
CA ALA A 203 -6.32 1.67 0.07
C ALA A 203 -6.02 1.16 -1.35
N ARG A 204 -5.16 1.89 -2.10
CA ARG A 204 -4.53 1.34 -3.31
C ARG A 204 -3.63 0.14 -2.99
N GLU A 205 -3.16 0.07 -1.76
CA GLU A 205 -2.69 -1.16 -1.12
C GLU A 205 -3.43 -1.32 0.21
N PHE A 206 -3.76 -2.57 0.57
CA PHE A 206 -4.39 -2.90 1.84
C PHE A 206 -4.14 -4.36 2.20
N ASN A 207 -4.53 -4.73 3.41
CA ASN A 207 -4.37 -6.07 3.97
C ASN A 207 -5.75 -6.68 4.18
N ARG A 208 -5.88 -8.00 4.06
CA ARG A 208 -7.03 -8.73 4.60
C ARG A 208 -6.57 -9.57 5.78
N PHE A 209 -7.20 -9.38 6.93
CA PHE A 209 -6.94 -10.15 8.15
C PHE A 209 -8.10 -11.09 8.46
N GLU A 210 -7.78 -12.24 9.04
CA GLU A 210 -8.75 -13.12 9.72
C GLU A 210 -8.70 -12.81 11.23
N MET A 211 -9.81 -12.30 11.76
CA MET A 211 -9.95 -11.82 13.15
C MET A 211 -11.33 -12.20 13.72
N GLU A 212 -11.53 -12.19 15.03
CA GLU A 212 -12.85 -12.44 15.65
C GLU A 212 -13.73 -11.19 15.66
N ASP A 213 -13.14 -10.02 15.87
CA ASP A 213 -13.80 -8.71 15.88
C ASP A 213 -12.82 -7.61 15.43
N ILE A 214 -13.27 -6.37 15.24
CA ILE A 214 -12.43 -5.22 14.93
C ILE A 214 -12.07 -4.48 16.22
N SER A 215 -10.86 -4.71 16.71
CA SER A 215 -10.26 -4.00 17.85
C SER A 215 -8.74 -3.90 17.69
N PHE A 216 -8.08 -3.07 18.50
CA PHE A 216 -6.62 -3.01 18.50
C PHE A 216 -6.00 -4.36 18.87
N ASP A 217 -6.53 -5.05 19.89
CA ASP A 217 -5.98 -6.32 20.35
C ASP A 217 -6.13 -7.44 19.31
N GLU A 218 -7.26 -7.48 18.59
CA GLU A 218 -7.46 -8.41 17.47
C GLU A 218 -6.50 -8.12 16.32
N LEU A 219 -6.33 -6.84 15.95
CA LEU A 219 -5.35 -6.44 14.93
C LEU A 219 -3.93 -6.83 15.36
N LYS A 220 -3.56 -6.56 16.62
CA LYS A 220 -2.26 -6.94 17.17
C LYS A 220 -2.05 -8.44 17.10
N MET A 221 -3.01 -9.24 17.56
CA MET A 221 -2.96 -10.70 17.46
C MET A 221 -2.85 -11.18 16.01
N ALA A 222 -3.51 -10.52 15.05
CA ALA A 222 -3.40 -10.84 13.64
C ALA A 222 -1.99 -10.55 13.09
N ILE A 223 -1.40 -9.40 13.44
CA ILE A 223 -0.06 -9.01 13.02
C ILE A 223 1.00 -9.94 13.62
N ILE A 224 0.91 -10.30 14.89
CA ILE A 224 1.86 -11.22 15.55
C ILE A 224 1.52 -12.70 15.33
N ARG A 225 0.40 -12.98 14.66
CA ARG A 225 -0.11 -14.30 14.28
C ARG A 225 -0.40 -15.23 15.46
N GLU A 226 -1.11 -14.71 16.46
CA GLU A 226 -1.49 -15.42 17.68
C GLU A 226 -2.96 -15.86 17.68
N LYS A 227 -3.25 -16.94 18.42
CA LYS A 227 -4.62 -17.44 18.67
C LYS A 227 -5.47 -17.61 17.40
N GLY A 228 -4.83 -17.98 16.29
CA GLY A 228 -5.48 -18.21 15.00
C GLY A 228 -5.75 -16.94 14.17
N ARG A 229 -5.52 -15.74 14.70
CA ARG A 229 -5.61 -14.49 13.94
C ARG A 229 -4.38 -14.38 13.04
N LYS A 230 -4.56 -13.88 11.81
CA LYS A 230 -3.47 -13.82 10.82
C LYS A 230 -3.81 -12.92 9.63
N PRO A 231 -2.81 -12.40 8.91
CA PRO A 231 -3.04 -11.91 7.57
C PRO A 231 -3.40 -13.08 6.64
N VAL A 232 -4.30 -12.83 5.69
CA VAL A 232 -4.73 -13.83 4.69
C VAL A 232 -4.57 -13.36 3.25
N LEU A 233 -4.38 -12.07 3.03
CA LEU A 233 -4.09 -11.48 1.72
C LEU A 233 -3.37 -10.14 1.91
N ASN A 234 -2.30 -9.90 1.15
CA ASN A 234 -1.82 -8.56 0.86
C ASN A 234 -2.33 -8.16 -0.53
N VAL A 235 -2.76 -6.92 -0.69
CA VAL A 235 -3.18 -6.36 -1.97
C VAL A 235 -2.39 -5.10 -2.21
N GLY A 236 -1.84 -4.94 -3.40
CA GLY A 236 -1.15 -3.72 -3.78
C GLY A 236 -0.70 -3.72 -5.23
N MET A 237 0.15 -2.79 -5.60
CA MET A 237 0.50 -2.55 -7.01
C MET A 237 1.59 -3.50 -7.50
N TYR A 238 1.78 -3.59 -8.81
CA TYR A 238 2.97 -4.22 -9.37
C TYR A 238 4.21 -3.36 -9.04
N PRO A 239 5.19 -3.87 -8.29
CA PRO A 239 6.40 -3.10 -7.99
C PRO A 239 7.13 -2.71 -9.28
N GLU A 240 6.98 -3.49 -10.35
CA GLU A 240 7.55 -3.22 -11.66
C GLU A 240 7.08 -1.90 -12.27
N GLU A 241 5.86 -1.44 -12.00
CA GLU A 241 5.40 -0.14 -12.49
C GLU A 241 6.12 1.03 -11.81
N GLY A 242 6.77 0.81 -10.67
CA GLY A 242 7.46 1.84 -9.90
C GLY A 242 8.50 2.61 -10.71
N LYS A 243 8.55 3.95 -10.52
CA LYS A 243 9.47 4.87 -11.23
C LYS A 243 10.95 4.48 -11.14
N TYR A 244 11.30 3.76 -10.09
CA TYR A 244 12.67 3.37 -9.77
C TYR A 244 12.76 1.86 -9.52
N ASN A 245 11.95 1.05 -10.19
CA ASN A 245 12.01 -0.39 -10.03
C ASN A 245 13.35 -0.96 -10.54
N GLU A 246 13.65 -0.77 -11.82
CA GLU A 246 14.92 -1.21 -12.43
C GLU A 246 15.96 -0.09 -12.46
N SER A 247 17.24 -0.47 -12.43
CA SER A 247 18.32 0.48 -12.64
C SER A 247 18.27 1.04 -14.06
N ALA A 248 18.15 2.36 -14.16
CA ALA A 248 18.09 3.02 -15.46
C ALA A 248 18.68 4.42 -15.43
N CYS A 249 19.04 4.94 -16.60
CA CYS A 249 19.49 6.31 -16.73
C CYS A 249 18.37 7.31 -16.44
N ILE A 250 18.61 8.30 -15.59
CA ILE A 250 17.60 9.32 -15.25
C ILE A 250 17.27 10.31 -16.38
N ARG A 251 17.93 10.19 -17.53
CA ARG A 251 17.78 11.12 -18.65
C ARG A 251 17.23 10.46 -19.92
N CYS A 252 17.76 9.30 -20.30
CA CYS A 252 17.30 8.58 -21.49
C CYS A 252 16.54 7.28 -21.15
N TYR A 253 16.36 6.98 -19.86
CA TYR A 253 15.61 5.82 -19.35
C TYR A 253 16.09 4.47 -19.87
N THR A 254 17.30 4.39 -20.42
CA THR A 254 17.92 3.10 -20.78
C THR A 254 18.11 2.28 -19.51
N HIS A 255 17.56 1.07 -19.51
CA HIS A 255 17.68 0.10 -18.44
C HIS A 255 19.06 -0.57 -18.49
N TYR A 256 19.59 -0.89 -17.31
CA TYR A 256 20.87 -1.56 -17.13
C TYR A 256 20.71 -2.62 -16.05
N THR A 257 21.39 -3.75 -16.22
CA THR A 257 21.59 -4.67 -15.10
C THR A 257 22.46 -4.02 -14.02
N LEU A 258 22.38 -4.53 -12.79
CA LEU A 258 23.28 -4.10 -11.71
C LEU A 258 24.76 -4.22 -12.12
N SER A 259 25.13 -5.33 -12.75
CA SER A 259 26.51 -5.60 -13.19
C SER A 259 27.02 -4.58 -14.22
N GLU A 260 26.20 -4.21 -15.20
CA GLU A 260 26.53 -3.17 -16.20
C GLU A 260 26.63 -1.79 -15.56
N SER A 261 25.73 -1.49 -14.62
CA SER A 261 25.71 -0.22 -13.88
C SER A 261 27.00 -0.02 -13.09
N MET A 262 27.46 -1.07 -12.39
CA MET A 262 28.74 -1.07 -11.65
C MET A 262 29.93 -0.94 -12.60
N ALA A 263 29.97 -1.71 -13.69
CA ALA A 263 31.05 -1.66 -14.66
C ALA A 263 31.19 -0.28 -15.34
N LYS A 264 30.09 0.46 -15.47
CA LYS A 264 30.04 1.82 -16.02
C LYS A 264 30.25 2.92 -14.98
N GLY A 265 30.49 2.58 -13.70
CA GLY A 265 30.59 3.55 -12.62
C GLY A 265 29.34 4.43 -12.51
N TRP A 266 28.15 3.86 -12.74
CA TRP A 266 26.86 4.55 -12.70
C TRP A 266 26.71 5.70 -13.70
N LYS A 267 27.46 5.67 -14.82
CA LYS A 267 27.38 6.67 -15.89
C LYS A 267 26.87 6.08 -17.20
N CYS A 268 25.76 6.60 -17.70
CA CYS A 268 25.15 6.18 -18.95
C CYS A 268 25.94 6.68 -20.16
N SER A 269 25.89 5.94 -21.28
CA SER A 269 26.52 6.33 -22.55
C SER A 269 26.03 7.67 -23.10
N CYS A 270 24.80 8.11 -22.77
CA CYS A 270 24.36 9.44 -23.16
C CYS A 270 25.10 10.54 -22.38
N GLY A 271 25.65 10.23 -21.19
CA GLY A 271 26.25 11.18 -20.23
C GLY A 271 25.41 11.44 -18.98
N GLY A 272 24.23 10.82 -18.85
CA GLY A 272 23.38 10.90 -17.65
C GLY A 272 23.83 9.96 -16.54
N VAL A 273 23.26 10.13 -15.34
CA VAL A 273 23.48 9.24 -14.19
C VAL A 273 22.57 8.02 -14.32
N ILE A 274 23.10 6.83 -14.04
CA ILE A 274 22.31 5.62 -13.83
C ILE A 274 21.88 5.62 -12.36
N LYS A 275 20.57 5.60 -12.09
CA LYS A 275 20.05 5.50 -10.73
C LYS A 275 19.76 4.04 -10.43
N LYS A 276 20.24 3.56 -9.28
CA LYS A 276 19.96 2.21 -8.78
C LYS A 276 18.45 2.01 -8.60
N GLY A 277 17.94 0.90 -9.12
CA GLY A 277 16.55 0.48 -8.93
C GLY A 277 16.33 -0.28 -7.62
N VAL A 278 15.09 -0.31 -7.15
CA VAL A 278 14.66 -1.06 -5.95
C VAL A 278 14.91 -2.55 -6.11
N ARG A 279 14.66 -3.12 -7.30
CA ARG A 279 14.93 -4.53 -7.61
C ARG A 279 16.40 -4.90 -7.38
N ASP A 280 17.31 -4.01 -7.78
CA ASP A 280 18.74 -4.21 -7.61
C ASP A 280 19.17 -4.03 -6.16
N ARG A 281 18.59 -3.04 -5.46
CA ARG A 281 18.83 -2.88 -4.02
C ARG A 281 18.38 -4.11 -3.22
N VAL A 282 17.22 -4.67 -3.51
CA VAL A 282 16.76 -5.94 -2.92
C VAL A 282 17.73 -7.07 -3.26
N SER A 283 18.26 -7.11 -4.48
CA SER A 283 19.21 -8.15 -4.89
C SER A 283 20.56 -8.05 -4.17
N GLU A 284 20.99 -6.87 -3.77
CA GLU A 284 22.19 -6.69 -2.92
C GLU A 284 21.98 -7.24 -1.50
N LEU A 285 20.75 -7.17 -0.99
CA LEU A 285 20.38 -7.60 0.37
C LEU A 285 19.89 -9.06 0.42
N ALA A 286 19.56 -9.63 -0.73
CA ALA A 286 18.93 -10.92 -0.85
C ALA A 286 19.84 -12.04 -0.31
N SER A 287 19.27 -12.89 0.52
CA SER A 287 19.86 -14.17 0.95
C SER A 287 19.56 -15.29 -0.05
N TYR A 288 18.58 -15.10 -0.93
CA TYR A 288 18.11 -16.08 -1.91
C TYR A 288 17.91 -15.44 -3.30
N ASP A 289 18.27 -16.17 -4.36
CA ASP A 289 18.04 -15.73 -5.74
C ASP A 289 16.54 -15.60 -6.05
N ASN A 290 15.76 -16.58 -5.59
CA ASN A 290 14.31 -16.64 -5.73
C ASN A 290 13.64 -16.47 -4.35
N PRO A 291 12.42 -15.88 -4.29
CA PRO A 291 11.72 -15.71 -3.02
C PRO A 291 11.47 -17.04 -2.32
N LYS A 292 11.65 -17.05 -0.99
CA LYS A 292 11.39 -18.22 -0.14
C LYS A 292 10.27 -17.89 0.84
N HIS A 293 9.03 -18.07 0.38
CA HIS A 293 7.84 -17.79 1.19
C HIS A 293 7.74 -18.74 2.40
N PRO A 294 7.67 -18.22 3.63
CA PRO A 294 7.39 -19.04 4.80
C PRO A 294 5.91 -19.51 4.80
N PRO A 295 5.54 -20.60 5.50
CA PRO A 295 4.17 -21.15 5.46
C PRO A 295 3.06 -20.19 5.91
N HIS A 296 3.42 -19.16 6.68
CA HIS A 296 2.48 -18.15 7.18
C HIS A 296 2.28 -16.97 6.24
N ARG A 297 3.08 -16.86 5.17
CA ARG A 297 3.03 -15.73 4.24
C ARG A 297 1.72 -15.78 3.45
N PRO A 298 0.85 -14.78 3.53
CA PRO A 298 -0.32 -14.70 2.68
C PRO A 298 0.08 -14.46 1.22
N PRO A 299 -0.77 -14.80 0.24
CA PRO A 299 -0.58 -14.36 -1.13
C PRO A 299 -0.58 -12.82 -1.22
N TYR A 300 0.16 -12.29 -2.18
CA TYR A 300 0.11 -10.90 -2.60
C TYR A 300 -0.65 -10.83 -3.93
N LEU A 301 -1.78 -10.13 -3.94
CA LEU A 301 -2.62 -9.94 -5.12
C LEU A 301 -2.33 -8.56 -5.72
N HIS A 302 -1.72 -8.54 -6.90
CA HIS A 302 -1.44 -7.32 -7.62
C HIS A 302 -2.72 -6.75 -8.25
N LEU A 303 -3.10 -5.55 -7.85
CA LEU A 303 -4.26 -4.83 -8.34
C LEU A 303 -3.94 -3.34 -8.47
N ILE A 304 -4.62 -2.70 -9.42
CA ILE A 304 -4.72 -1.25 -9.50
C ILE A 304 -6.19 -0.84 -9.25
N PRO A 305 -6.46 0.44 -8.92
CA PRO A 305 -7.83 0.90 -8.70
C PRO A 305 -8.78 0.54 -9.85
N LEU A 306 -10.03 0.20 -9.52
CA LEU A 306 -11.00 -0.26 -10.53
C LEU A 306 -11.20 0.76 -11.66
N SER A 307 -11.18 2.05 -11.34
CA SER A 307 -11.27 3.12 -12.35
C SER A 307 -10.10 3.10 -13.35
N GLU A 308 -8.91 2.67 -12.93
CA GLU A 308 -7.74 2.52 -13.80
C GLU A 308 -7.88 1.27 -14.70
N ILE A 309 -8.39 0.16 -14.17
CA ILE A 309 -8.70 -1.04 -14.97
C ILE A 309 -9.76 -0.72 -16.04
N ILE A 310 -10.83 -0.02 -15.68
CA ILE A 310 -11.88 0.40 -16.62
C ILE A 310 -11.29 1.33 -17.68
N ALA A 311 -10.46 2.30 -17.28
CA ALA A 311 -9.80 3.22 -18.19
C ALA A 311 -8.91 2.51 -19.22
N LEU A 312 -8.10 1.54 -18.77
CA LEU A 312 -7.27 0.70 -19.63
C LEU A 312 -8.13 -0.10 -20.62
N ALA A 313 -9.17 -0.77 -20.14
CA ALA A 313 -10.07 -1.57 -20.97
C ALA A 313 -10.81 -0.74 -22.05
N MET A 314 -11.10 0.53 -21.74
CA MET A 314 -11.82 1.42 -22.65
C MET A 314 -10.89 2.27 -23.53
N GLY A 315 -9.59 2.32 -23.26
CA GLY A 315 -8.67 3.27 -23.90
C GLY A 315 -9.05 4.74 -23.63
N LYS A 316 -9.49 5.06 -22.41
CA LYS A 316 -9.97 6.40 -22.02
C LYS A 316 -9.29 6.89 -20.74
N GLY A 317 -9.35 8.19 -20.49
CA GLY A 317 -8.89 8.75 -19.22
C GLY A 317 -9.77 8.34 -18.04
N VAL A 318 -9.14 8.12 -16.88
CA VAL A 318 -9.80 7.72 -15.62
C VAL A 318 -10.93 8.65 -15.19
N ASN A 319 -10.80 9.96 -15.45
CA ASN A 319 -11.77 10.99 -15.04
C ASN A 319 -12.91 11.19 -16.04
N THR A 320 -13.01 10.38 -17.10
CA THR A 320 -14.08 10.54 -18.08
C THR A 320 -15.42 10.06 -17.52
N LYS A 321 -16.53 10.73 -17.89
CA LYS A 321 -17.89 10.34 -17.48
C LYS A 321 -18.21 8.87 -17.80
N GLY A 322 -17.67 8.35 -18.89
CA GLY A 322 -17.86 6.95 -19.28
C GLY A 322 -17.21 5.97 -18.31
N VAL A 323 -15.96 6.24 -17.91
CA VAL A 323 -15.23 5.41 -16.92
C VAL A 323 -15.92 5.48 -15.56
N GLN A 324 -16.21 6.70 -15.08
CA GLN A 324 -16.87 6.91 -13.79
C GLN A 324 -18.26 6.27 -13.74
N GLY A 325 -19.06 6.39 -14.81
CA GLY A 325 -20.38 5.77 -14.86
C GLY A 325 -20.36 4.24 -14.90
N ILE A 326 -19.29 3.60 -15.39
CA ILE A 326 -19.12 2.15 -15.29
C ILE A 326 -18.70 1.76 -13.88
N TRP A 327 -17.79 2.53 -13.28
CA TRP A 327 -17.37 2.34 -11.90
C TRP A 327 -18.57 2.41 -10.94
N ASP A 328 -19.41 3.45 -11.07
CA ASP A 328 -20.61 3.65 -10.24
C ASP A 328 -21.61 2.48 -10.37
N LYS A 329 -21.79 1.94 -11.58
CA LYS A 329 -22.66 0.78 -11.81
C LYS A 329 -22.13 -0.48 -11.14
N LEU A 330 -20.84 -0.76 -11.31
CA LEU A 330 -20.21 -1.94 -10.72
C LEU A 330 -20.25 -1.86 -9.18
N VAL A 331 -19.81 -0.74 -8.61
CA VAL A 331 -19.82 -0.55 -7.15
C VAL A 331 -21.25 -0.51 -6.60
N GLY A 332 -22.18 0.14 -7.29
CA GLY A 332 -23.60 0.14 -6.89
C GLY A 332 -24.24 -1.25 -6.93
N GLN A 333 -23.84 -2.11 -7.86
CA GLN A 333 -24.36 -3.48 -7.97
C GLN A 333 -23.73 -4.45 -6.95
N PHE A 334 -22.43 -4.32 -6.68
CA PHE A 334 -21.67 -5.28 -5.87
C PHE A 334 -21.27 -4.75 -4.48
N GLY A 335 -21.65 -3.52 -4.14
CA GLY A 335 -21.49 -2.87 -2.84
C GLY A 335 -20.21 -2.05 -2.68
N SER A 336 -19.06 -2.55 -3.17
CA SER A 336 -17.77 -1.86 -3.02
C SER A 336 -16.79 -2.17 -4.14
N GLU A 337 -15.75 -1.35 -4.28
CA GLU A 337 -14.67 -1.59 -5.24
C GLU A 337 -13.94 -2.91 -4.96
N VAL A 338 -13.60 -3.21 -3.70
CA VAL A 338 -12.94 -4.48 -3.32
C VAL A 338 -13.82 -5.68 -3.64
N ALA A 339 -15.13 -5.58 -3.42
CA ALA A 339 -16.04 -6.65 -3.82
C ALA A 339 -15.98 -6.89 -5.35
N VAL A 340 -15.96 -5.84 -6.17
CA VAL A 340 -15.81 -5.95 -7.63
C VAL A 340 -14.44 -6.50 -8.03
N LEU A 341 -13.37 -6.14 -7.33
CA LEU A 341 -12.01 -6.55 -7.70
C LEU A 341 -11.64 -7.95 -7.23
N ILE A 342 -12.20 -8.42 -6.12
CA ILE A 342 -11.71 -9.64 -5.45
C ILE A 342 -12.83 -10.67 -5.26
N ASP A 343 -13.96 -10.27 -4.66
CA ASP A 343 -14.87 -11.24 -4.01
C ASP A 343 -16.06 -11.64 -4.90
N ALA A 344 -16.64 -10.69 -5.62
CA ALA A 344 -17.89 -10.88 -6.34
C ALA A 344 -17.70 -11.67 -7.64
N ASN A 345 -18.69 -12.47 -8.01
CA ASN A 345 -18.81 -13.00 -9.36
C ASN A 345 -19.41 -11.91 -10.27
N ILE A 346 -18.56 -11.29 -11.09
CA ILE A 346 -18.95 -10.23 -12.03
C ILE A 346 -19.37 -10.77 -13.40
N SER A 347 -19.30 -12.09 -13.61
CA SER A 347 -19.65 -12.72 -14.87
C SER A 347 -21.13 -12.53 -15.17
N GLY A 348 -21.46 -12.10 -16.39
CA GLY A 348 -22.85 -11.87 -16.81
C GLY A 348 -23.47 -10.54 -16.37
N CYS A 349 -22.68 -9.66 -15.73
CA CYS A 349 -23.08 -8.28 -15.50
C CYS A 349 -23.31 -7.53 -16.82
N ALA A 350 -24.30 -6.63 -16.87
CA ALA A 350 -24.61 -5.78 -18.04
C ALA A 350 -23.62 -4.62 -18.19
N ILE A 351 -22.33 -4.94 -18.26
CA ILE A 351 -21.19 -4.05 -18.46
C ILE A 351 -20.42 -4.53 -19.69
N ASP A 352 -19.69 -3.61 -20.33
CA ASP A 352 -18.85 -3.90 -21.48
C ASP A 352 -17.92 -5.10 -21.21
N LYS A 353 -17.97 -6.12 -22.07
CA LYS A 353 -17.20 -7.36 -21.92
C LYS A 353 -15.70 -7.08 -21.78
N ARG A 354 -15.17 -6.01 -22.41
CA ARG A 354 -13.76 -5.62 -22.28
C ARG A 354 -13.38 -5.28 -20.85
N VAL A 355 -14.26 -4.59 -20.12
CA VAL A 355 -14.04 -4.23 -18.71
C VAL A 355 -14.07 -5.48 -17.83
N ILE A 356 -15.06 -6.35 -18.03
CA ILE A 356 -15.18 -7.60 -17.27
C ILE A 356 -13.94 -8.49 -17.49
N ASN A 357 -13.52 -8.64 -18.75
CA ASN A 357 -12.33 -9.42 -19.09
C ASN A 357 -11.06 -8.81 -18.49
N ALA A 358 -10.93 -7.47 -18.50
CA ALA A 358 -9.80 -6.81 -17.86
C ALA A 358 -9.75 -7.09 -16.35
N ILE A 359 -10.87 -6.96 -15.62
CA ILE A 359 -10.92 -7.28 -14.18
C ILE A 359 -10.54 -8.75 -13.93
N ILE A 360 -11.04 -9.67 -14.76
CA ILE A 360 -10.68 -11.10 -14.66
C ILE A 360 -9.18 -11.32 -14.93
N ALA A 361 -8.60 -10.62 -15.90
CA ALA A 361 -7.17 -10.72 -16.21
C ALA A 361 -6.31 -10.27 -15.01
N PHE A 362 -6.67 -9.17 -14.35
CA PHE A 362 -6.01 -8.72 -13.11
C PHE A 362 -6.15 -9.76 -11.98
N ARG A 363 -7.36 -10.29 -11.75
CA ARG A 363 -7.58 -11.37 -10.74
C ARG A 363 -6.74 -12.62 -10.98
N GLN A 364 -6.40 -12.91 -12.24
CA GLN A 364 -5.62 -14.08 -12.64
C GLN A 364 -4.12 -13.79 -12.82
N GLY A 365 -3.67 -12.55 -12.60
CA GLY A 365 -2.29 -12.14 -12.87
C GLY A 365 -1.91 -12.22 -14.36
N LYS A 366 -2.88 -12.15 -15.28
CA LYS A 366 -2.69 -12.28 -16.74
C LYS A 366 -2.56 -10.91 -17.43
N VAL A 367 -1.77 -10.03 -16.84
CA VAL A 367 -1.42 -8.72 -17.41
C VAL A 367 0.07 -8.69 -17.70
N LYS A 368 0.47 -7.90 -18.69
CA LYS A 368 1.88 -7.69 -19.00
C LYS A 368 2.31 -6.39 -18.35
N VAL A 369 3.35 -6.43 -17.55
CA VAL A 369 3.91 -5.24 -16.90
C VAL A 369 5.25 -4.92 -17.54
N LEU A 370 5.37 -3.71 -18.07
CA LEU A 370 6.63 -3.19 -18.57
C LEU A 370 7.25 -2.34 -17.47
N PRO A 371 8.47 -2.68 -17.00
CA PRO A 371 9.01 -2.10 -15.79
C PRO A 371 9.38 -0.63 -15.97
N GLY A 372 9.23 0.16 -14.92
CA GLY A 372 9.76 1.50 -14.79
C GLY A 372 11.23 1.51 -14.37
N GLY A 373 11.82 2.70 -14.45
CA GLY A 373 13.22 2.91 -14.10
C GLY A 373 13.66 4.36 -14.31
N GLY A 374 14.67 4.79 -13.55
CA GLY A 374 15.30 6.11 -13.77
C GLY A 374 14.36 7.30 -13.59
N GLY A 375 13.25 7.15 -12.87
CA GLY A 375 12.26 8.20 -12.64
C GLY A 375 11.04 8.14 -13.57
N GLN A 376 11.01 7.22 -14.53
CA GLN A 376 9.86 6.97 -15.40
C GLN A 376 9.06 5.78 -14.87
N TYR A 377 7.74 5.97 -14.71
CA TYR A 377 6.83 4.87 -14.38
C TYR A 377 6.83 3.82 -15.50
N GLY A 378 6.72 2.56 -15.11
CA GLY A 378 6.35 1.50 -16.02
C GLY A 378 4.89 1.63 -16.45
N HIS A 379 4.40 0.63 -17.19
CA HIS A 379 3.01 0.58 -17.59
C HIS A 379 2.49 -0.84 -17.73
N ILE A 380 1.20 -1.01 -17.46
CA ILE A 380 0.49 -2.26 -17.68
C ILE A 380 -0.12 -2.28 -19.07
N GLU A 381 0.04 -3.40 -19.75
CA GLU A 381 -0.67 -3.76 -20.96
C GLU A 381 -1.60 -4.93 -20.63
N LEU A 382 -2.88 -4.81 -21.02
CA LEU A 382 -3.75 -5.98 -21.08
C LEU A 382 -3.16 -6.89 -22.15
N SER A 383 -2.92 -8.16 -21.82
CA SER A 383 -2.45 -9.14 -22.80
C SER A 383 -3.39 -9.17 -24.00
N ASP A 384 -2.86 -9.45 -25.20
CA ASP A 384 -3.68 -9.67 -26.41
C ASP A 384 -4.61 -10.84 -26.15
N MET A 385 -5.75 -10.55 -25.54
CA MET A 385 -6.79 -11.52 -25.35
C MET A 385 -7.48 -11.65 -26.70
N ASN A 386 -6.86 -12.43 -27.59
CA ASN A 386 -7.50 -13.00 -28.77
C ASN A 386 -8.67 -13.86 -28.29
N PHE A 387 -9.80 -13.21 -28.04
CA PHE A 387 -11.05 -13.90 -27.82
C PHE A 387 -11.69 -14.04 -29.19
N GLU A 388 -11.63 -15.27 -29.72
CA GLU A 388 -12.46 -15.66 -30.84
C GLU A 388 -13.91 -15.28 -30.52
N ASP A 389 -14.44 -14.32 -31.26
CA ASP A 389 -15.88 -14.15 -31.42
C ASP A 389 -16.42 -15.44 -32.04
N ASN A 390 -16.76 -16.43 -31.21
CA ASN A 390 -17.64 -17.52 -31.59
C ASN A 390 -19.11 -17.05 -31.58
N GLU A 391 -19.35 -15.88 -32.14
CA GLU A 391 -20.64 -15.51 -32.72
C GLU A 391 -20.39 -15.34 -34.21
N LYS A 392 -20.72 -16.38 -34.98
CA LYS A 392 -20.95 -16.24 -36.42
C LYS A 392 -22.00 -15.14 -36.59
N ASN A 393 -21.56 -13.93 -36.91
CA ASN A 393 -22.42 -12.90 -37.44
C ASN A 393 -22.96 -13.43 -38.76
N GLU A 394 -24.18 -13.98 -38.75
CA GLU A 394 -24.97 -14.01 -39.97
C GLU A 394 -25.14 -12.56 -40.42
N PRO A 395 -24.83 -12.23 -41.69
CA PRO A 395 -24.96 -10.86 -42.16
C PRO A 395 -26.42 -10.43 -42.04
N GLN A 396 -26.60 -9.28 -41.39
CA GLN A 396 -27.88 -8.58 -41.28
C GLN A 396 -28.48 -8.41 -42.68
N LYS A 397 -29.60 -9.09 -42.94
CA LYS A 397 -30.37 -8.91 -44.19
C LYS A 397 -30.76 -7.45 -44.33
N SER A 398 -30.54 -6.90 -45.51
CA SER A 398 -30.91 -5.52 -45.80
C SER A 398 -32.43 -5.43 -46.00
N LEU A 399 -32.99 -4.23 -45.90
CA LEU A 399 -34.41 -3.97 -46.14
C LEU A 399 -34.87 -4.27 -47.59
N PHE A 400 -33.93 -4.67 -48.47
CA PHE A 400 -34.18 -5.09 -49.85
C PHE A 400 -34.25 -6.62 -50.01
N ASP A 401 -34.06 -7.37 -48.93
CA ASP A 401 -34.17 -8.85 -48.92
C ASP A 401 -35.56 -9.34 -48.46
N PHE A 402 -36.58 -8.47 -48.47
CA PHE A 402 -37.99 -8.77 -48.20
C PHE A 402 -38.86 -8.58 -49.43
#